data_AF-A0A6B3GT74-F1
#
_entry.id   AF-A0A6B3GT74-F1
#
_cell.length_a   1.000
_cell.length_b   1.000
_cell.length_c   1.000
_cell.angle_alpha   90.00
_cell.angle_beta   90.00
_cell.angle_gamma   90.00
#
_symmetry.space_group_name_H-M   'P 1'
#
loop_
_entity.id
_entity.type
_entity.pdbx_description
1 polymer ?
#
loop_
_entity_poly.entity_id
_entity_poly.type
_entity_poly.pdbx_seq_one_letter_code
_entity_poly.pdbx_strand_id
1 'polypeptide(L)'
;WQIQATPPVDAAGRPLEPSVQALQRAVDRATGMPIRVHGATWLSTSRINVRMADRLREGRVFLAGDAAHVHPVLGALGANTGVQDAYNLGWKLALVL
;
A
#
# COMPACT_ATOMS: atom_id res chain seq x y z
N TRP A 1 -2.35 -16.14 3.80
CA TRP A 1 -1.43 -15.37 4.68
C TRP A 1 -0.70 -14.33 3.87
N GLN A 2 -0.26 -13.22 4.48
CA GLN A 2 0.62 -12.22 3.85
C GLN A 2 1.88 -12.09 4.70
N ILE A 3 3.03 -11.97 4.06
CA ILE A 3 4.32 -11.69 4.70
C ILE A 3 4.77 -10.33 4.23
N GLN A 4 5.23 -9.49 5.15
CA GLN A 4 5.84 -8.20 4.85
C GLN A 4 7.28 -8.20 5.37
N ALA A 5 8.20 -7.76 4.52
CA ALA A 5 9.61 -7.65 4.85
C ALA A 5 10.21 -6.44 4.14
N THR A 6 11.28 -5.88 4.70
CA THR A 6 12.07 -4.88 4.02
C THR A 6 12.71 -5.52 2.77
N PRO A 7 12.52 -4.95 1.57
CA PRO A 7 13.09 -5.53 0.36
C PRO A 7 14.63 -5.51 0.44
N PRO A 8 15.30 -6.60 0.07
CA PRO A 8 16.75 -6.59 -0.09
C PRO A 8 17.14 -5.59 -1.19
N VAL A 9 18.38 -5.12 -1.13
CA VAL A 9 18.93 -4.14 -2.08
C VAL A 9 20.03 -4.74 -2.95
N ASP A 10 20.22 -4.17 -4.14
CA ASP A 10 21.36 -4.48 -5.01
C ASP A 10 22.66 -3.79 -4.53
N ALA A 11 23.76 -4.00 -5.26
CA ALA A 11 25.06 -3.39 -4.96
C ALA A 11 25.05 -1.85 -5.01
N ALA A 12 24.09 -1.25 -5.73
CA ALA A 12 23.88 0.20 -5.80
C ALA A 12 22.89 0.71 -4.73
N GLY A 13 22.43 -0.15 -3.82
CA GLY A 13 21.48 0.20 -2.76
C GLY A 13 20.03 0.32 -3.21
N ARG A 14 19.69 -0.08 -4.45
CA ARG A 14 18.32 -0.02 -4.97
C ARG A 14 17.54 -1.26 -4.53
N PRO A 15 16.26 -1.13 -4.13
CA PRO A 15 15.43 -2.29 -3.82
C PRO A 15 15.38 -3.27 -5.00
N LEU A 16 15.55 -4.56 -4.73
CA LEU A 16 15.35 -5.59 -5.72
C LEU A 16 13.87 -5.69 -6.12
N GLU A 17 13.62 -6.03 -7.38
CA GLU A 17 12.28 -6.29 -7.88
C GLU A 17 11.60 -7.45 -7.11
N PRO A 18 10.26 -7.39 -6.91
CA PRO A 18 9.52 -8.44 -6.23
C PRO A 18 9.70 -9.80 -6.91
N SER A 19 10.33 -10.73 -6.20
CA SER A 19 10.56 -12.09 -6.67
C SER A 19 10.64 -13.05 -5.49
N VAL A 20 10.38 -14.34 -5.75
CA VAL A 20 10.55 -15.39 -4.73
C VAL A 20 11.97 -15.39 -4.20
N GLN A 21 12.97 -15.14 -5.06
CA GLN A 21 14.37 -15.05 -4.66
C GLN A 21 14.63 -13.85 -3.75
N ALA A 22 14.06 -12.68 -4.03
CA ALA A 22 14.19 -11.51 -3.16
C ALA A 22 13.53 -11.75 -1.79
N LEU A 23 12.34 -12.37 -1.77
CA LEU A 23 11.68 -12.73 -0.52
C LEU A 23 12.46 -13.80 0.27
N GLN A 24 13.01 -14.81 -0.40
CA GLN A 24 13.88 -15.81 0.23
C GLN A 24 15.09 -15.14 0.91
N ARG A 25 15.79 -14.23 0.22
CA ARG A 25 16.91 -13.48 0.81
C ARG A 25 16.48 -12.67 2.04
N ALA A 26 15.30 -12.06 2.01
CA ALA A 26 14.77 -11.32 3.15
C ALA A 26 14.51 -12.25 4.35
N VAL A 27 13.92 -13.43 4.11
CA VAL A 27 13.67 -14.45 5.14
C VAL A 27 14.96 -15.01 5.72
N ASP A 28 15.93 -15.36 4.87
CA ASP A 28 17.23 -15.89 5.30
C ASP A 28 17.93 -14.89 6.23
N ARG A 29 17.95 -13.61 5.83
CA ARG A 29 18.54 -12.52 6.61
C ARG A 29 17.81 -12.26 7.93
N ALA A 30 16.49 -12.33 7.94
CA ALA A 30 15.69 -11.98 9.10
C ALA A 30 15.64 -13.09 10.16
N THR A 31 15.71 -14.36 9.74
CA THR A 31 15.41 -15.49 10.62
C THR A 31 16.62 -16.35 10.97
N GLY A 32 17.61 -16.49 10.09
CA GLY A 32 18.71 -17.45 10.26
C GLY A 32 18.27 -18.93 10.29
N MET A 33 17.01 -19.21 9.96
CA MET A 33 16.41 -20.55 9.99
C MET A 33 16.37 -21.16 8.58
N PRO A 34 16.36 -22.50 8.44
CA PRO A 34 16.31 -23.17 7.14
C PRO A 34 14.89 -23.14 6.53
N ILE A 35 14.33 -21.95 6.31
CA ILE A 35 13.00 -21.74 5.73
C ILE A 35 13.13 -21.68 4.20
N ARG A 36 12.25 -22.38 3.47
CA ARG A 36 12.18 -22.32 1.99
C ARG A 36 10.89 -21.67 1.53
N VAL A 37 11.02 -20.60 0.76
CA VAL A 37 9.91 -19.84 0.17
C VAL A 37 9.60 -20.40 -1.21
N HIS A 38 8.34 -20.75 -1.44
CA HIS A 38 7.82 -21.21 -2.74
C HIS A 38 6.32 -20.93 -2.86
N GLY A 39 5.78 -21.05 -4.07
CA GLY A 39 4.33 -20.93 -4.31
C GLY A 39 3.75 -19.53 -4.05
N ALA A 40 4.55 -18.47 -4.20
CA ALA A 40 4.05 -17.11 -4.08
C ALA A 40 3.08 -16.79 -5.24
N THR A 41 1.83 -16.48 -4.91
CA THR A 41 0.79 -16.13 -5.90
C THR A 41 0.77 -14.64 -6.24
N TRP A 42 1.28 -13.79 -5.35
CA TRP A 42 1.43 -12.36 -5.55
C TRP A 42 2.64 -11.82 -4.78
N LEU A 43 3.40 -10.95 -5.44
CA LEU A 43 4.59 -10.29 -4.90
C LEU A 43 4.55 -8.83 -5.36
N SER A 44 4.75 -7.91 -4.43
CA SER A 44 4.78 -6.47 -4.70
C SER A 44 5.67 -5.75 -3.72
N THR A 45 6.21 -4.61 -4.14
CA THR A 45 6.93 -3.66 -3.30
C THR A 45 6.13 -2.37 -3.19
N SER A 46 5.90 -1.92 -1.96
CA SER A 46 5.22 -0.66 -1.67
C SER A 46 6.13 0.27 -0.90
N ARG A 47 6.08 1.57 -1.21
CA ARG A 47 6.73 2.60 -0.41
C ARG A 47 5.78 3.13 0.64
N ILE A 48 6.27 3.26 1.86
CA ILE A 48 5.51 3.88 2.95
C ILE A 48 5.52 5.40 2.71
N ASN A 49 4.33 5.97 2.55
CA ASN A 49 4.12 7.41 2.44
C ASN A 49 3.01 7.84 3.39
N VAL A 50 3.10 9.07 3.89
CA VAL A 50 2.01 9.78 4.58
C VAL A 50 1.79 11.07 3.82
N ARG A 51 0.68 11.17 3.09
CA ARG A 51 0.34 12.34 2.28
C ARG A 51 -1.16 12.56 2.27
N MET A 52 -1.57 13.81 2.13
CA MET A 52 -2.96 14.21 2.00
C MET A 52 -3.04 15.37 1.00
N ALA A 53 -4.08 15.39 0.19
CA ALA A 53 -4.38 16.50 -0.69
C ALA A 53 -4.81 17.72 0.14
N ASP A 54 -4.29 18.90 -0.18
CA ASP A 54 -4.65 20.15 0.50
C ASP A 54 -6.13 20.51 0.33
N ARG A 55 -6.75 20.03 -0.77
CA ARG A 55 -8.16 20.24 -1.10
C ARG A 55 -8.76 18.95 -1.64
N LEU A 56 -9.92 18.57 -1.10
CA LEU A 56 -10.70 17.42 -1.56
C LEU A 56 -11.70 17.76 -2.67
N ARG A 57 -11.79 19.04 -3.04
CA ARG A 57 -12.71 19.55 -4.06
C ARG A 57 -12.11 20.75 -4.78
N GLU A 58 -12.27 20.76 -6.09
CA GLU A 58 -12.06 21.93 -6.94
C GLU A 58 -13.20 22.03 -7.97
N GLY A 59 -14.03 23.06 -7.84
CA GLY A 59 -15.23 23.22 -8.67
C GLY A 59 -16.20 22.03 -8.54
N ARG A 60 -16.31 21.24 -9.62
CA ARG A 60 -17.14 20.02 -9.73
C ARG A 60 -16.32 18.72 -9.67
N VAL A 61 -15.02 18.80 -9.39
CA VAL A 61 -14.12 17.65 -9.25
C VAL A 61 -13.87 17.39 -7.77
N PHE A 62 -13.92 16.13 -7.35
CA PHE A 62 -13.77 15.69 -5.96
C PHE A 62 -12.74 14.56 -5.88
N LEU A 63 -12.01 14.49 -4.77
CA LEU A 63 -11.05 13.42 -4.45
C LEU A 63 -11.56 12.60 -3.27
N ALA A 64 -11.32 11.29 -3.30
CA ALA A 64 -11.66 10.35 -2.22
C ALA A 64 -10.67 9.15 -2.23
N GLY A 65 -10.48 8.50 -1.08
CA GLY A 65 -9.59 7.35 -0.94
C GLY A 65 -8.13 7.68 -1.27
N ASP A 66 -7.41 6.74 -1.91
CA ASP A 66 -5.97 6.88 -2.23
C ASP A 66 -5.64 8.12 -3.09
N ALA A 67 -6.61 8.66 -3.84
CA ALA A 67 -6.44 9.89 -4.60
C ALA A 67 -6.40 11.14 -3.69
N ALA A 68 -7.00 11.07 -2.51
CA ALA A 68 -7.08 12.14 -1.53
C ALA A 68 -6.03 12.01 -0.42
N HIS A 69 -5.73 10.79 0.02
CA HIS A 69 -4.80 10.53 1.11
C HIS A 69 -4.16 9.15 0.98
N VAL A 70 -2.90 9.06 1.40
CA VAL A 70 -2.17 7.79 1.50
C VAL A 70 -1.45 7.74 2.84
N HIS A 71 -1.46 6.58 3.46
CA HIS A 71 -0.84 6.35 4.75
C HIS A 71 -0.29 4.91 4.82
N PRO A 72 0.53 4.57 5.83
CA PRO A 72 0.99 3.19 6.03
C PRO A 72 -0.19 2.21 6.14
N VAL A 73 0.02 0.97 5.72
CA VAL A 73 -0.99 -0.11 5.80
C VAL A 73 -1.27 -0.57 7.24
N LEU A 74 -0.56 -0.02 8.22
CA LEU A 74 -0.80 -0.27 9.65
C LEU A 74 -2.26 0.02 10.01
N GLY A 75 -2.92 -0.97 10.61
CA GLY A 75 -4.32 -0.87 11.03
C GLY A 75 -5.35 -1.04 9.91
N ALA A 76 -4.93 -1.43 8.69
CA ALA A 76 -5.83 -1.66 7.55
C ALA A 76 -6.75 -0.46 7.23
N LEU A 77 -6.25 0.76 7.42
CA LEU A 77 -7.09 1.96 7.35
C LEU A 77 -7.50 2.36 5.92
N GLY A 78 -6.71 2.04 4.89
CA GLY A 78 -6.81 2.73 3.59
C GLY A 78 -8.11 2.44 2.85
N ALA A 79 -8.45 1.16 2.73
CA ALA A 79 -9.73 0.76 2.14
C ALA A 79 -10.92 1.26 2.99
N ASN A 80 -10.79 1.25 4.32
CA ASN A 80 -11.86 1.65 5.23
C ASN A 80 -12.15 3.15 5.15
N THR A 81 -11.11 4.00 5.14
CA THR A 81 -11.27 5.45 5.02
C THR A 81 -11.76 5.84 3.63
N GLY A 82 -11.28 5.19 2.57
CA GLY A 82 -11.79 5.41 1.21
C GLY A 82 -13.29 5.08 1.07
N VAL A 83 -13.76 4.00 1.68
CA VAL A 83 -15.20 3.68 1.73
C VAL A 83 -15.98 4.74 2.51
N GLN A 84 -15.44 5.23 3.63
CA GLN A 84 -16.07 6.31 4.41
C GLN A 84 -16.13 7.64 3.64
N ASP A 85 -15.10 7.96 2.85
CA ASP A 85 -15.11 9.14 1.98
C ASP A 85 -16.22 9.04 0.95
N ALA A 86 -16.33 7.90 0.26
CA ALA A 86 -17.36 7.64 -0.74
C ALA A 86 -18.76 7.68 -0.11
N TYR A 87 -18.92 7.07 1.06
CA TYR A 87 -20.16 7.12 1.83
C TYR A 87 -20.56 8.56 2.18
N ASN A 88 -19.61 9.39 2.62
CA ASN A 88 -19.86 10.79 2.95
C ASN A 88 -20.22 11.63 1.71
N LEU A 89 -19.53 11.40 0.59
CA LEU A 89 -19.68 12.19 -0.62
C LEU A 89 -20.95 11.82 -1.40
N GLY A 90 -21.31 10.53 -1.46
CA GLY A 90 -22.36 10.02 -2.33
C GLY A 90 -23.72 10.68 -2.11
N TRP A 91 -24.19 10.74 -0.86
CA TRP A 91 -25.49 11.37 -0.56
C TRP A 91 -25.47 12.88 -0.80
N LYS A 92 -24.35 13.55 -0.56
CA LYS A 92 -24.22 15.01 -0.77
C LYS A 92 -24.29 15.36 -2.24
N LEU A 93 -23.65 14.55 -3.09
CA LEU A 93 -23.74 14.71 -4.54
C LEU A 93 -25.17 14.46 -5.02
N ALA A 94 -25.82 13.40 -4.53
CA ALA A 94 -27.19 13.08 -4.92
C ALA A 94 -28.20 14.20 -4.62
N LEU A 95 -27.96 15.04 -3.60
CA LEU A 95 -28.82 16.18 -3.26
C LEU A 95 -28.67 17.41 -4.17
N VAL A 96 -27.61 17.46 -4.98
CA VAL A 96 -27.28 18.63 -5.82
C VAL A 96 -27.12 18.30 -7.31
N LEU A 97 -27.36 17.04 -7.67
CA LEU A 97 -27.51 16.57 -9.04
C LEU A 97 -28.98 16.69 -9.47
#